data_AF-A0A2V6LAT9-F1
#
_entry.id   AF-A0A2V6LAT9-F1
#
_cell.length_a   1.000
_cell.length_b   1.000
_cell.length_c   1.000
_cell.angle_alpha   90.00
_cell.angle_beta   90.00
_cell.angle_gamma   90.00
#
_symmetry.space_group_name_H-M   'P 1'
#
loop_
_entity.id
_entity.type
_entity.pdbx_description
1 polymer ?
#
loop_
_entity_poly.entity_id
_entity_poly.type
_entity_poly.pdbx_seq_one_letter_code
_entity_poly.pdbx_strand_id
1 'polypeptide(L)'
;MLHDRSLGPSTGLEQTLQCRRSPFEDVYAEALLKTDFASSRRIVLRGRTNAVIDEIPDQSLDFPYIDGDHTLRGITVDLMQVLPKIKDGGLIGGDDFVNKPWQHGAAYEPTLVCPFAVYFAEAMGLPFVALPHKQFLI
;
A
#
# COMPACT_ATOMS: atom_id res chain seq x y z
N MET A 1 -67.16 -32.59 2.37
CA MET A 1 -66.61 -31.24 2.65
C MET A 1 -65.12 -31.31 2.42
N LEU A 2 -64.69 -31.11 1.18
CA LEU A 2 -64.21 -29.84 0.61
C LEU A 2 -62.80 -29.48 1.09
N HIS A 3 -61.85 -29.76 0.18
CA HIS A 3 -60.58 -29.09 -0.11
C HIS A 3 -60.13 -27.92 0.76
N ASP A 4 -58.84 -27.91 1.13
CA ASP A 4 -57.90 -26.99 0.48
C ASP A 4 -56.43 -27.47 0.57
N ARG A 5 -55.69 -27.31 -0.54
CA ARG A 5 -54.24 -27.51 -0.66
C ARG A 5 -53.61 -26.11 -0.72
N SER A 6 -52.56 -25.85 0.04
CA SER A 6 -51.47 -24.99 -0.48
C SER A 6 -50.16 -25.21 0.28
N LEU A 7 -49.16 -25.64 -0.50
CA LEU A 7 -47.74 -25.51 -0.22
C LEU A 7 -47.38 -24.02 -0.26
N GLY A 8 -46.64 -23.53 0.73
CA GLY A 8 -46.10 -22.18 0.80
C GLY A 8 -44.81 -22.15 1.63
N PRO A 9 -43.88 -21.23 1.36
CA PRO A 9 -42.51 -21.60 1.03
C PRO A 9 -41.56 -21.60 2.24
N SER A 10 -40.58 -22.51 2.18
CA SER A 10 -39.31 -22.40 2.89
C SER A 10 -38.65 -21.06 2.54
N THR A 11 -38.75 -20.09 3.44
CA THR A 11 -37.99 -18.84 3.43
C THR A 11 -36.93 -19.01 4.52
N GLY A 12 -35.64 -19.19 4.20
CA GLY A 12 -34.86 -18.35 3.32
C GLY A 12 -34.29 -17.15 4.09
N LEU A 13 -33.72 -17.40 5.27
CA LEU A 13 -32.99 -16.41 6.08
C LEU A 13 -31.59 -16.91 6.49
N GLU A 14 -30.95 -17.68 5.62
CA GLU A 14 -29.48 -17.66 5.50
C GLU A 14 -29.11 -16.75 4.32
N GLN A 15 -29.50 -15.48 4.42
CA GLN A 15 -28.93 -14.45 3.55
C GLN A 15 -27.47 -14.26 3.96
N THR A 16 -26.64 -15.08 3.33
CA THR A 16 -25.27 -14.82 2.92
C THR A 16 -24.78 -13.44 3.35
N LEU A 17 -24.07 -13.41 4.49
CA LEU A 17 -23.04 -12.42 4.72
C LEU A 17 -21.96 -12.65 3.65
N GLN A 18 -22.24 -12.22 2.42
CA GLN A 18 -21.22 -11.99 1.42
C GLN A 18 -20.42 -10.80 1.95
N CYS A 19 -19.50 -11.07 2.88
CA CYS A 19 -18.45 -10.14 3.25
C CYS A 19 -17.77 -9.79 1.93
N ARG A 20 -18.07 -8.59 1.38
CA ARG A 20 -17.47 -8.13 0.13
C ARG A 20 -15.96 -8.23 0.33
N ARG A 21 -15.31 -9.19 -0.36
CA ARG A 21 -13.86 -9.22 -0.40
C ARG A 21 -13.42 -7.89 -0.98
N SER A 22 -12.58 -7.19 -0.24
CA SER A 22 -11.94 -5.98 -0.73
C SER A 22 -11.16 -6.35 -1.99
N PRO A 23 -11.17 -5.53 -3.06
CA PRO A 23 -10.29 -5.74 -4.22
C PRO A 23 -8.82 -5.95 -3.81
N PHE A 24 -8.42 -5.39 -2.66
CA PHE A 24 -7.09 -5.57 -2.10
C PHE A 24 -6.79 -6.99 -1.60
N GLU A 25 -7.79 -7.80 -1.24
CA GLU A 25 -7.56 -9.20 -0.86
C GLU A 25 -7.20 -10.06 -2.07
N ASP A 26 -7.79 -9.78 -3.23
CA ASP A 26 -7.46 -10.50 -4.47
C ASP A 26 -6.04 -10.13 -4.95
N VAL A 27 -5.69 -8.83 -4.91
CA VAL A 27 -4.32 -8.36 -5.19
C VAL A 27 -3.31 -8.96 -4.21
N TYR A 28 -3.65 -9.03 -2.93
CA TYR A 28 -2.83 -9.66 -1.90
C TYR A 28 -2.58 -11.14 -2.21
N ALA A 29 -3.65 -11.89 -2.51
CA ALA A 29 -3.54 -13.31 -2.86
C ALA A 29 -2.70 -13.52 -4.13
N GLU A 30 -2.87 -12.67 -5.15
CA GLU A 30 -2.07 -12.71 -6.37
C GLU A 30 -0.59 -12.42 -6.09
N ALA A 31 -0.28 -11.42 -5.26
CA ALA A 31 1.09 -11.10 -4.86
C ALA A 31 1.74 -12.27 -4.13
N LEU A 32 1.02 -12.94 -3.21
CA LEU A 32 1.52 -14.13 -2.54
C LEU A 32 1.80 -15.28 -3.51
N LEU A 33 0.90 -15.51 -4.47
CA LEU A 33 1.05 -16.57 -5.47
C LEU A 33 2.27 -16.29 -6.37
N LYS A 34 2.39 -15.06 -6.90
CA LYS A 34 3.49 -14.67 -7.80
C LYS A 34 4.85 -14.68 -7.13
N THR A 35 4.89 -14.51 -5.81
CA THR A 35 6.14 -14.49 -5.03
C THR A 35 6.38 -15.79 -4.25
N ASP A 36 5.58 -16.84 -4.48
CA ASP A 36 5.66 -18.09 -3.71
C ASP A 36 7.01 -18.80 -3.86
N PHE A 37 7.65 -18.66 -5.02
CA PHE A 37 9.01 -19.15 -5.27
C PHE A 37 10.06 -18.61 -4.28
N ALA A 38 9.78 -17.49 -3.60
CA ALA A 38 10.63 -16.86 -2.61
C ALA A 38 10.05 -16.92 -1.19
N SER A 39 9.04 -17.77 -0.95
CA SER A 39 8.31 -17.86 0.33
C SER A 39 9.22 -18.06 1.54
N SER A 40 10.31 -18.81 1.43
CA SER A 40 11.27 -19.05 2.51
C SER A 40 12.03 -17.81 3.00
N ARG A 41 12.05 -16.75 2.19
CA ARG A 41 12.73 -15.47 2.48
C ARG A 41 11.79 -14.27 2.39
N ARG A 42 10.49 -14.51 2.24
CA ARG A 42 9.46 -13.47 2.17
C ARG A 42 8.85 -13.30 3.56
N ILE A 43 8.89 -12.07 4.06
CA ILE A 43 8.18 -11.66 5.28
C ILE A 43 7.07 -10.70 4.85
N VAL A 44 5.86 -10.92 5.35
CA VAL A 44 4.68 -10.11 4.99
C VAL A 44 4.08 -9.54 6.26
N LEU A 45 4.16 -8.22 6.39
CA LEU A 45 3.58 -7.48 7.50
C LEU A 45 2.22 -6.92 7.08
N ARG A 46 1.13 -7.35 7.74
CA ARG A 46 -0.24 -6.94 7.39
C ARG A 46 -0.67 -5.76 8.24
N GLY A 47 -0.59 -4.56 7.69
CA GLY A 47 -1.08 -3.34 8.34
C GLY A 47 -0.65 -2.08 7.59
N ARG A 48 -1.04 -0.93 8.13
CA ARG A 48 -0.50 0.37 7.68
C ARG A 48 0.91 0.52 8.20
N THR A 49 1.74 1.32 7.53
CA THR A 49 3.14 1.58 7.89
C THR A 49 3.31 1.84 9.38
N ASN A 50 2.56 2.79 9.94
CA ASN A 50 2.65 3.17 11.36
C ASN A 50 2.23 2.08 12.36
N ALA A 51 1.61 0.99 11.92
CA ALA A 51 1.20 -0.12 12.78
C ALA A 51 2.22 -1.27 12.77
N VAL A 52 3.04 -1.38 11.72
CA VAL A 52 3.90 -2.56 11.50
C VAL A 52 5.38 -2.22 11.30
N ILE A 53 5.74 -0.95 11.09
CA ILE A 53 7.12 -0.57 10.77
C ILE A 53 8.11 -0.91 11.90
N ASP A 54 7.64 -0.99 13.14
CA ASP A 54 8.47 -1.37 14.30
C ASP A 54 8.85 -2.86 14.31
N GLU A 55 8.20 -3.70 13.50
CA GLU A 55 8.63 -5.08 13.26
C GLU A 55 9.85 -5.16 12.35
N ILE A 56 10.20 -4.06 11.66
CA ILE A 56 11.43 -3.92 10.88
C ILE A 56 12.50 -3.28 11.77
N PRO A 57 13.67 -3.94 11.97
CA PRO A 57 14.75 -3.35 12.74
C PRO A 57 15.32 -2.09 12.09
N ASP A 58 15.75 -1.15 12.91
CA ASP A 58 16.53 0.01 12.45
C ASP A 58 17.81 -0.45 11.76
N GLN A 59 18.29 0.33 10.78
CA GLN A 59 19.54 0.06 10.07
C GLN A 59 19.60 -1.36 9.46
N SER A 60 18.48 -1.87 8.93
CA SER A 60 18.40 -3.24 8.41
C SER A 60 18.03 -3.33 6.93
N LEU A 61 17.46 -2.27 6.35
CA LEU A 61 17.05 -2.24 4.95
C LEU A 61 18.14 -1.64 4.07
N ASP A 62 18.46 -2.33 2.98
CA ASP A 62 19.34 -1.80 1.93
C ASP A 62 18.58 -0.92 0.93
N PHE A 63 17.32 -1.28 0.64
CA PHE A 63 16.51 -0.66 -0.40
C PHE A 63 14.99 -0.77 -0.14
N PRO A 64 14.40 0.09 0.71
CA PRO A 64 12.95 0.24 0.75
C PRO A 64 12.41 0.89 -0.53
N TYR A 65 11.26 0.40 -0.99
CA TYR A 65 10.52 0.98 -2.13
C TYR A 65 9.10 1.37 -1.69
N ILE A 66 8.77 2.66 -1.76
CA ILE A 66 7.48 3.22 -1.34
C ILE A 66 6.54 3.28 -2.55
N ASP A 67 5.45 2.50 -2.48
CA ASP A 67 4.38 2.44 -3.49
C ASP A 67 3.05 2.14 -2.79
N GLY A 68 2.46 3.18 -2.20
CA GLY A 68 1.38 3.05 -1.23
C GLY A 68 0.41 4.22 -1.26
N ASP A 69 0.16 4.81 -0.09
CA ASP A 69 -0.71 5.98 0.01
C ASP A 69 0.04 7.23 -0.46
N HIS A 70 -0.17 7.63 -1.71
CA HIS A 70 0.52 8.78 -2.31
C HIS A 70 -0.10 10.14 -1.98
N THR A 71 -1.07 10.19 -1.06
CA THR A 71 -1.48 11.45 -0.44
C THR A 71 -0.32 12.10 0.29
N LEU A 72 -0.42 13.41 0.57
CA LEU A 72 0.61 14.10 1.37
C LEU A 72 0.82 13.40 2.71
N ARG A 73 -0.27 12.98 3.36
CA ARG A 73 -0.21 12.28 4.63
C ARG A 73 0.54 10.95 4.50
N GLY A 74 0.19 10.14 3.50
CA GLY A 74 0.79 8.82 3.31
C GLY A 74 2.28 8.90 3.05
N ILE A 75 2.70 9.68 2.05
CA ILE A 75 4.13 9.82 1.71
C ILE A 75 4.95 10.43 2.87
N THR A 76 4.36 11.34 3.64
CA THR A 76 5.00 11.89 4.85
C THR A 76 5.25 10.80 5.88
N VAL A 77 4.22 10.02 6.21
CA VAL A 77 4.28 8.96 7.21
C VAL A 77 5.25 7.86 6.79
N ASP A 78 5.29 7.52 5.50
CA ASP A 78 6.18 6.48 4.97
C ASP A 78 7.64 6.93 5.00
N LEU A 79 7.98 8.08 4.40
CA LEU A 79 9.36 8.56 4.37
C LEU A 79 9.94 8.79 5.78
N MET A 80 9.16 9.38 6.69
CA MET A 80 9.62 9.64 8.06
C MET A 80 9.91 8.36 8.85
N GLN A 81 9.08 7.33 8.70
CA GLN A 81 9.24 6.10 9.47
C GLN A 81 10.19 5.10 8.82
N VAL A 82 10.35 5.14 7.50
CA VAL A 82 11.31 4.30 6.77
C VAL A 82 12.74 4.78 6.98
N LEU A 83 12.99 6.09 7.08
CA LEU A 83 14.33 6.67 7.23
C LEU A 83 15.23 5.96 8.28
N PRO A 84 14.81 5.75 9.55
CA PRO A 84 15.66 5.07 10.54
C PRO A 84 15.92 3.59 10.23
N LYS A 85 15.11 2.97 9.36
CA LYS A 85 15.21 1.55 8.98
C LYS A 85 16.32 1.26 7.97
N ILE A 86 16.83 2.29 7.32
CA ILE A 86 17.79 2.17 6.21
C ILE A 86 19.21 2.09 6.76
N LYS A 87 20.02 1.17 6.24
CA LYS A 87 21.45 1.10 6.56
C LYS A 87 22.21 2.32 6.07
N ASP A 88 23.38 2.56 6.65
CA ASP A 88 24.39 3.44 6.05
C ASP A 88 24.67 3.05 4.60
N GLY A 89 24.46 4.01 3.68
CA GLY A 89 24.63 3.81 2.23
C GLY A 89 23.46 3.12 1.52
N GLY A 90 22.36 2.81 2.23
CA GLY A 90 21.10 2.37 1.61
C GLY A 90 20.38 3.52 0.89
N LEU A 91 19.37 3.16 0.10
CA LEU A 91 18.63 4.10 -0.75
C LEU A 91 17.12 3.93 -0.58
N ILE A 92 16.35 5.01 -0.70
CA ILE A 92 14.88 4.96 -0.73
C ILE A 92 14.40 5.13 -2.16
N GLY A 93 13.75 4.11 -2.70
CA GLY A 93 13.01 4.22 -3.95
C GLY A 93 11.53 4.55 -3.71
N GLY A 94 10.85 5.10 -4.71
CA GLY A 94 9.40 5.16 -4.72
C GLY A 94 8.82 5.56 -6.07
N ASP A 95 7.51 5.40 -6.21
CA ASP A 95 6.77 5.69 -7.44
C ASP A 95 5.91 6.96 -7.36
N ASP A 96 5.17 7.28 -8.43
CA ASP A 96 4.25 8.40 -8.54
C ASP A 96 4.86 9.79 -8.33
N PHE A 97 6.16 9.90 -8.59
CA PHE A 97 6.84 11.19 -8.74
C PHE A 97 6.43 11.86 -10.06
N VAL A 98 5.32 12.60 -10.01
CA VAL A 98 4.76 13.29 -11.17
C VAL A 98 4.57 14.79 -10.95
N ASN A 99 4.73 15.57 -12.02
CA ASN A 99 4.51 17.02 -11.97
C ASN A 99 3.03 17.41 -11.95
N LYS A 100 2.11 16.44 -12.10
CA LYS A 100 0.66 16.66 -12.10
C LYS A 100 0.04 15.85 -10.96
N PRO A 101 -0.38 16.50 -9.87
CA PRO A 101 -0.88 15.80 -8.68
C PRO A 101 -2.21 15.07 -8.90
N TRP A 102 -3.00 15.48 -9.90
CA TRP A 102 -4.27 14.86 -10.26
C TRP A 102 -4.07 13.67 -11.21
N GLN A 103 -3.63 12.53 -10.68
CA GLN A 103 -3.44 11.31 -11.47
C GLN A 103 -4.70 10.46 -11.61
N HIS A 104 -5.69 10.67 -10.73
CA HIS A 104 -6.91 9.90 -10.66
C HIS A 104 -8.13 10.82 -10.73
N GLY A 105 -9.33 10.23 -10.85
CA GLY A 105 -10.58 10.97 -10.84
C GLY A 105 -10.83 11.66 -9.48
N ALA A 106 -11.80 12.57 -9.45
CA ALA A 106 -12.12 13.41 -8.28
C ALA A 106 -12.54 12.64 -6.99
N ALA A 107 -12.68 11.32 -7.05
CA ALA A 107 -12.92 10.47 -5.89
C ALA A 107 -11.66 10.20 -5.06
N TYR A 108 -10.48 10.55 -5.57
CA TYR A 108 -9.18 10.33 -4.94
C TYR A 108 -8.51 11.66 -4.61
N GLU A 109 -7.78 11.69 -3.49
CA GLU A 109 -6.93 12.83 -3.16
C GLU A 109 -5.75 12.92 -4.14
N PRO A 110 -5.26 14.12 -4.50
CA PRO A 110 -4.07 14.30 -5.32
C PRO A 110 -2.84 13.59 -4.74
N THR A 111 -1.99 13.06 -5.62
CA THR A 111 -0.64 12.64 -5.21
C THR A 111 0.21 13.86 -4.88
N LEU A 112 0.92 13.80 -3.77
CA LEU A 112 1.87 14.83 -3.35
C LEU A 112 3.27 14.28 -3.10
N VAL A 113 3.58 13.11 -3.69
CA VAL A 113 4.95 12.56 -3.73
C VAL A 113 5.91 13.59 -4.33
N CYS A 114 5.53 14.22 -5.44
CA CYS A 114 6.12 15.49 -5.88
C CYS A 114 5.20 16.64 -5.40
N PRO A 115 5.71 17.65 -4.68
CA PRO A 115 7.12 17.91 -4.40
C PRO A 115 7.64 17.32 -3.07
N PHE A 116 6.82 16.62 -2.27
CA PHE A 116 7.18 16.31 -0.88
C PHE A 116 8.48 15.51 -0.74
N ALA A 117 8.72 14.50 -1.58
CA ALA A 117 9.93 13.68 -1.52
C ALA A 117 11.21 14.52 -1.73
N VAL A 118 11.15 15.59 -2.55
CA VAL A 118 12.27 16.52 -2.74
C VAL A 118 12.52 17.31 -1.46
N TYR A 119 11.47 17.87 -0.86
CA TYR A 119 11.60 18.64 0.38
C TYR A 119 12.03 17.80 1.56
N PHE A 120 11.58 16.55 1.62
CA PHE A 120 12.04 15.59 2.60
C PHE A 120 13.56 15.35 2.46
N ALA A 121 14.03 15.03 1.25
CA ALA A 121 15.46 14.82 1.00
C ALA A 121 16.28 16.07 1.36
N GLU A 122 15.84 17.26 0.93
CA GLU A 122 16.47 18.53 1.26
C GLU A 122 16.53 18.76 2.77
N ALA A 123 15.43 18.54 3.50
CA ALA A 123 15.37 18.74 4.94
C ALA A 123 16.27 17.77 5.71
N MET A 124 16.47 16.55 5.19
CA MET A 124 17.35 15.54 5.78
C MET A 124 18.80 15.67 5.32
N GLY A 125 19.12 16.60 4.41
CA GLY A 125 20.46 16.74 3.84
C GLY A 125 20.86 15.57 2.94
N LEU A 126 19.88 14.90 2.32
CA LEU A 126 20.07 13.74 1.47
C LEU A 126 20.04 14.12 -0.02
N PRO A 127 20.77 13.39 -0.88
CA PRO A 127 20.65 13.55 -2.33
C PRO A 127 19.25 13.14 -2.80
N PHE A 128 18.86 13.65 -3.96
CA PHE A 128 17.60 13.29 -4.60
C PHE A 128 17.81 13.15 -6.11
N VAL A 129 17.25 12.10 -6.70
CA VAL A 129 17.25 11.88 -8.14
C VAL A 129 15.84 11.52 -8.60
N ALA A 130 15.30 12.32 -9.53
CA ALA A 130 14.12 11.92 -10.30
C ALA A 130 14.57 10.93 -11.39
N LEU A 131 13.90 9.79 -11.47
CA LEU A 131 14.18 8.73 -12.42
C LEU A 131 13.12 8.67 -13.53
N PRO A 132 13.40 8.00 -14.67
CA PRO A 132 12.38 7.68 -15.65
C PRO A 132 11.20 6.92 -15.03
N HIS A 133 10.08 6.88 -15.76
CA HIS A 133 8.88 6.13 -15.37
C HIS A 133 8.23 6.59 -14.05
N LYS A 134 8.36 7.89 -13.71
CA LYS A 134 7.75 8.51 -12.51
C LYS A 134 8.33 8.00 -11.19
N GLN A 135 9.53 7.45 -11.22
CA GLN A 135 10.20 6.97 -10.03
C GLN A 135 11.10 8.05 -9.44
N PHE A 136 11.43 7.91 -8.16
CA PHE A 136 12.44 8.72 -7.49
C PHE A 136 13.38 7.86 -6.66
N LEU A 137 14.53 8.44 -6.33
CA LEU A 137 15.54 7.87 -5.45
C LEU A 137 16.04 8.94 -4.48
N ILE A 138 16.13 8.59 -3.20
CA ILE A 138 16.76 9.36 -2.12
C ILE A 138 17.97 8.57 -1.62
#